data_AF-A0AA37F7C6-F1
#
_entry.id   AF-A0AA37F7C6-F1
#
_cell.length_a   1.000
_cell.length_b   1.000
_cell.length_c   1.000
_cell.angle_alpha   90.00
_cell.angle_beta   90.00
_cell.angle_gamma   90.00
#
_symmetry.space_group_name_H-M   'P 1'
#
loop_
_entity.id
_entity.type
_entity.pdbx_description
1 polymer ?
#
loop_
_entity_poly.entity_id
_entity_poly.type
_entity_poly.pdbx_seq_one_letter_code
_entity_poly.pdbx_strand_id
1 'polypeptide(L)'
;MADLTPAALLPLLVQHIEDPYELVRELLEQAASTAEGDSFVLNGRAYRRVITDSDRHRERSRGYLPVRVIDDATGQIIHIETDEEQAFREWVCIETPRHSGVRIEEMCELTHLSIRRYQRASGEVIALLVIAPSKTDRERVIPMSAELFHVIAQAQAGSGMPPSVCGRRSDEAWASRSAICASAMTARSANVLVSLRDRSAAPRRCRPLFRSSV
;
A
#
# COMPACT_ATOMS: atom_id res chain seq x y z
N MET A 1 -3.01 -32.14 -9.22
CA MET A 1 -2.54 -31.08 -8.28
C MET A 1 -1.34 -30.44 -8.94
N ALA A 2 -1.46 -29.19 -9.39
CA ALA A 2 -0.35 -28.53 -10.07
C ALA A 2 0.77 -28.24 -9.07
N ASP A 3 1.99 -28.65 -9.39
CA ASP A 3 3.20 -28.35 -8.63
C ASP A 3 3.49 -26.84 -8.68
N LEU A 4 3.00 -26.12 -7.68
CA LEU A 4 3.31 -24.70 -7.48
C LEU A 4 4.73 -24.58 -6.92
N THR A 5 5.71 -24.54 -7.83
CA THR A 5 7.08 -24.18 -7.44
C THR A 5 7.12 -22.72 -6.96
N PRO A 6 8.01 -22.34 -6.03
CA PRO A 6 8.12 -20.95 -5.55
C PRO A 6 8.33 -19.92 -6.67
N ALA A 7 8.99 -20.31 -7.77
CA ALA A 7 9.17 -19.46 -8.94
C ALA A 7 7.86 -19.17 -9.70
N ALA A 8 6.91 -20.12 -9.71
CA ALA A 8 5.60 -19.95 -10.34
C ALA A 8 4.61 -19.13 -9.49
N LEU A 9 4.89 -18.96 -8.19
CA LEU A 9 4.01 -18.24 -7.25
C LEU A 9 4.23 -16.73 -7.26
N LEU A 10 5.44 -16.27 -7.57
CA LEU A 10 5.78 -14.84 -7.55
C LEU A 10 4.91 -14.00 -8.52
N PRO A 11 4.70 -14.40 -9.79
CA PRO A 11 3.84 -13.63 -10.70
C PRO A 11 2.40 -13.50 -10.19
N LEU A 12 1.87 -14.54 -9.55
CA LEU A 12 0.52 -14.51 -8.97
C LEU A 12 0.43 -13.58 -7.75
N LEU A 13 1.47 -13.55 -6.92
CA LEU A 13 1.55 -12.62 -5.78
C LEU A 13 1.59 -11.18 -6.26
N VAL A 14 2.42 -10.89 -7.28
CA VAL A 14 2.55 -9.56 -7.88
C VAL A 14 1.21 -9.11 -8.44
N GLN A 15 0.57 -9.93 -9.28
CA GLN A 15 -0.74 -9.62 -9.84
C GLN A 15 -1.79 -9.38 -8.75
N HIS A 16 -1.80 -10.18 -7.69
CA HIS A 16 -2.75 -10.03 -6.58
C HIS A 16 -2.64 -8.69 -5.85
N ILE A 17 -1.51 -7.99 -5.97
CA ILE A 17 -1.26 -6.72 -5.30
C ILE A 17 -1.34 -5.54 -6.28
N GLU A 18 -0.92 -5.74 -7.53
CA GLU A 18 -1.05 -4.75 -8.60
C GLU A 18 -2.53 -4.49 -8.93
N ASP A 19 -3.35 -5.53 -9.17
CA ASP A 19 -4.75 -5.34 -9.59
C ASP A 19 -5.56 -4.50 -8.59
N PRO A 20 -5.52 -4.76 -7.26
CA PRO A 20 -6.24 -3.92 -6.30
C PRO A 20 -5.65 -2.52 -6.16
N TYR A 21 -4.34 -2.37 -6.31
CA TYR A 21 -3.69 -1.06 -6.23
C TYR A 21 -4.09 -0.16 -7.40
N GLU A 22 -4.05 -0.69 -8.62
CA GLU A 22 -4.53 0.02 -9.82
C GLU A 22 -6.01 0.38 -9.70
N LEU A 23 -6.86 -0.57 -9.30
CA LEU A 23 -8.29 -0.35 -9.12
C LEU A 23 -8.57 0.80 -8.14
N VAL A 24 -7.92 0.80 -6.97
CA VAL A 24 -8.20 1.79 -5.93
C VAL A 24 -7.63 3.16 -6.31
N ARG A 25 -6.51 3.21 -7.05
CA ARG A 25 -5.99 4.46 -7.62
C ARG A 25 -6.93 5.08 -8.63
N GLU A 26 -7.42 4.28 -9.58
CA GLU A 26 -8.41 4.75 -10.56
C GLU A 26 -9.69 5.20 -9.86
N LEU A 27 -10.13 4.48 -8.83
CA LEU A 27 -11.29 4.87 -8.02
C LEU A 27 -11.06 6.20 -7.32
N LEU A 28 -9.88 6.42 -6.76
CA LEU A 28 -9.53 7.68 -6.08
C LEU A 28 -9.50 8.84 -7.06
N GLU A 29 -8.87 8.67 -8.22
CA GLU A 29 -8.76 9.70 -9.26
C GLU A 29 -10.15 10.11 -9.78
N GLN A 30 -10.98 9.13 -10.14
CA GLN A 30 -12.35 9.39 -10.60
C GLN A 30 -13.19 10.04 -9.50
N ALA A 31 -13.15 9.52 -8.28
CA ALA A 31 -13.90 10.09 -7.17
C ALA A 31 -13.46 11.51 -6.80
N ALA A 32 -12.16 11.83 -6.89
CA ALA A 32 -11.64 13.16 -6.62
C ALA A 32 -12.10 14.20 -7.66
N SER A 33 -12.32 13.76 -8.91
CA SER A 33 -12.86 14.60 -9.99
C SER A 33 -14.39 14.68 -10.04
N THR A 34 -15.09 13.85 -9.28
CA THR A 34 -16.56 13.78 -9.24
C THR A 34 -17.13 14.75 -8.19
N ALA A 35 -18.16 15.50 -8.55
CA ALA A 35 -18.84 16.40 -7.61
C ALA A 35 -19.63 15.63 -6.54
N GLU A 36 -19.88 16.25 -5.39
CA GLU A 36 -20.70 15.63 -4.34
C GLU A 36 -22.09 15.25 -4.85
N GLY A 37 -22.53 14.01 -4.56
CA GLY A 37 -23.84 13.50 -4.96
C GLY A 37 -23.86 12.87 -6.36
N ASP A 38 -22.90 13.22 -7.22
CA ASP A 38 -22.78 12.63 -8.54
C ASP A 38 -22.27 11.18 -8.47
N SER A 39 -22.63 10.41 -9.49
CA SER A 39 -22.28 9.00 -9.60
C SER A 39 -21.45 8.75 -10.86
N PHE A 40 -20.56 7.76 -10.77
CA PHE A 40 -19.73 7.31 -11.88
C PHE A 40 -19.62 5.78 -11.86
N VAL A 41 -19.13 5.19 -12.95
CA VAL A 41 -18.97 3.75 -13.08
C VAL A 41 -17.49 3.42 -13.28
N LEU A 42 -16.98 2.49 -12.49
CA LEU A 42 -15.63 1.94 -12.63
C LEU A 42 -15.72 0.42 -12.62
N ASN A 43 -15.13 -0.24 -13.63
CA ASN A 43 -15.14 -1.70 -13.78
C ASN A 43 -16.53 -2.34 -13.63
N GLY A 44 -17.55 -1.69 -14.21
CA GLY A 44 -18.95 -2.15 -14.17
C GLY A 44 -19.66 -1.94 -12.83
N ARG A 45 -19.03 -1.30 -11.84
CA ARG A 45 -19.64 -0.95 -10.55
C ARG A 45 -19.95 0.54 -10.48
N ALA A 46 -21.14 0.89 -10.00
CA ALA A 46 -21.56 2.26 -9.80
C ALA A 46 -21.15 2.76 -8.41
N TYR A 47 -20.56 3.95 -8.36
CA TYR A 47 -20.12 4.61 -7.15
C TYR A 47 -20.72 6.01 -7.11
N ARG A 48 -21.11 6.47 -5.91
CA ARG A 48 -21.60 7.84 -5.68
C ARG A 48 -20.67 8.60 -4.76
N ARG A 49 -20.21 9.79 -5.17
CA ARG A 49 -19.39 10.67 -4.31
C ARG A 49 -20.22 11.17 -3.14
N VAL A 50 -19.70 11.01 -1.91
CA VAL A 50 -20.38 11.45 -0.69
C VAL A 50 -19.47 12.28 0.20
N ILE A 51 -20.01 13.36 0.78
CA ILE A 51 -19.35 14.10 1.84
C ILE A 51 -20.22 13.95 3.09
N THR A 52 -19.64 13.41 4.17
CA THR A 52 -20.39 13.27 5.43
C THR A 52 -20.27 14.53 6.28
N ASP A 53 -21.15 14.69 7.28
CA ASP A 53 -21.04 15.81 8.24
C ASP A 53 -19.69 15.82 8.97
N SER A 54 -19.14 14.64 9.22
CA SER A 54 -17.81 14.48 9.83
C SER A 54 -16.70 15.01 8.92
N ASP A 55 -16.87 14.91 7.61
CA ASP A 55 -15.92 15.43 6.61
C ASP A 55 -15.98 16.95 6.54
N ARG A 56 -17.18 17.52 6.55
CA ARG A 56 -17.37 18.98 6.61
C ARG A 56 -16.78 19.56 7.89
N HIS A 57 -16.93 18.87 9.01
CA HIS A 57 -16.28 19.27 10.26
C HIS A 57 -14.76 19.23 10.13
N ARG A 58 -14.19 18.15 9.57
CA ARG A 58 -12.74 18.03 9.34
C ARG A 58 -12.21 19.09 8.38
N GLU A 59 -12.95 19.41 7.33
CA GLU A 59 -12.61 20.47 6.38
C GLU A 59 -12.53 21.82 7.08
N ARG A 60 -13.54 22.19 7.89
CA ARG A 60 -13.53 23.45 8.65
C ARG A 60 -12.40 23.53 9.67
N SER A 61 -12.13 22.43 10.37
CA SER A 61 -11.14 22.42 11.46
C SER A 61 -9.70 22.18 11.01
N ARG A 62 -9.48 21.52 9.86
CA ARG A 62 -8.15 21.10 9.38
C ARG A 62 -7.83 21.51 7.94
N GLY A 63 -8.77 22.15 7.23
CA GLY A 63 -8.60 22.52 5.82
C GLY A 63 -8.53 21.32 4.87
N TYR A 64 -9.01 20.15 5.28
CA TYR A 64 -8.87 18.90 4.53
C TYR A 64 -10.20 18.15 4.43
N LEU A 65 -10.58 17.83 3.19
CA LEU A 65 -11.81 17.15 2.84
C LEU A 65 -11.50 15.77 2.22
N PRO A 66 -11.76 14.66 2.93
CA PRO A 66 -11.42 13.34 2.43
C PRO A 66 -12.29 12.90 1.25
N VAL A 67 -11.75 11.99 0.43
CA VAL A 67 -12.43 11.40 -0.72
C VAL A 67 -13.13 10.10 -0.32
N ARG A 68 -14.45 10.09 -0.49
CA ARG A 68 -15.33 8.97 -0.15
C ARG A 68 -16.38 8.73 -1.21
N VAL A 69 -16.72 7.46 -1.39
CA VAL A 69 -17.82 7.03 -2.24
C VAL A 69 -18.73 6.06 -1.50
N ILE A 70 -19.97 5.96 -1.95
CA ILE A 70 -20.84 4.83 -1.65
C ILE A 70 -20.76 3.88 -2.83
N ASP A 71 -20.50 2.60 -2.58
CA ASP A 71 -20.71 1.54 -3.57
C ASP A 71 -22.22 1.27 -3.64
N ASP A 72 -22.85 1.53 -4.79
CA ASP A 72 -24.30 1.40 -4.93
C ASP A 72 -24.79 -0.05 -4.86
N ALA A 73 -23.93 -1.03 -5.17
CA ALA A 73 -24.30 -2.44 -5.07
C ALA A 73 -24.36 -2.91 -3.61
N THR A 74 -23.53 -2.34 -2.73
CA THR A 74 -23.41 -2.79 -1.33
C THR A 74 -23.95 -1.79 -0.31
N GLY A 75 -24.16 -0.53 -0.71
CA GLY A 75 -24.51 0.58 0.16
C GLY A 75 -23.39 1.01 1.12
N GLN A 76 -22.16 0.47 0.97
CA GLN A 76 -21.06 0.77 1.88
C GLN A 76 -20.35 2.07 1.53
N ILE A 77 -20.05 2.88 2.55
CA ILE A 77 -19.17 4.03 2.41
C ILE A 77 -17.72 3.53 2.40
N ILE A 78 -17.01 3.81 1.31
CA ILE A 78 -15.60 3.49 1.11
C ILE A 78 -14.76 4.74 1.40
N HIS A 79 -13.75 4.56 2.23
CA HIS A 79 -12.74 5.58 2.55
C HIS A 79 -11.57 5.40 1.58
N ILE A 80 -11.68 5.97 0.39
CA ILE A 80 -10.82 5.59 -0.74
C ILE A 80 -9.36 5.91 -0.47
N GLU A 81 -9.05 7.06 0.12
CA GLU A 81 -7.66 7.45 0.43
C GLU A 81 -6.98 6.48 1.40
N THR A 82 -7.74 5.92 2.35
CA THR A 82 -7.20 4.92 3.29
C THR A 82 -6.97 3.58 2.60
N ASP A 83 -7.90 3.18 1.73
CA ASP A 83 -7.77 1.94 0.97
C ASP A 83 -6.62 2.06 -0.07
N GLU A 84 -6.41 3.24 -0.67
CA GLU A 84 -5.31 3.53 -1.60
C GLU A 84 -3.97 3.51 -0.88
N GLU A 85 -3.86 4.21 0.25
CA GLU A 85 -2.64 4.24 1.05
C GLU A 85 -2.25 2.82 1.50
N GLN A 86 -3.24 2.00 1.85
CA GLN A 86 -2.98 0.59 2.21
C GLN A 86 -2.47 -0.21 1.00
N ALA A 87 -3.16 -0.14 -0.14
CA ALA A 87 -2.78 -0.88 -1.34
C ALA A 87 -1.40 -0.44 -1.86
N PHE A 88 -1.11 0.86 -1.81
CA PHE A 88 0.19 1.44 -2.14
C PHE A 88 1.29 0.86 -1.26
N ARG A 89 1.09 0.81 0.06
CA ARG A 89 2.07 0.25 1.00
C ARG A 89 2.31 -1.22 0.71
N GLU A 90 1.26 -2.00 0.45
CA GLU A 90 1.37 -3.43 0.10
C GLU A 90 2.18 -3.63 -1.19
N TRP A 91 1.92 -2.81 -2.21
CA TRP A 91 2.67 -2.80 -3.48
C TRP A 91 4.16 -2.48 -3.27
N VAL A 92 4.50 -1.39 -2.58
CA VAL A 92 5.90 -1.01 -2.30
C VAL A 92 6.65 -2.13 -1.54
N CYS A 93 5.97 -2.80 -0.59
CA CYS A 93 6.56 -3.88 0.21
C CYS A 93 6.97 -5.10 -0.60
N ILE A 94 6.29 -5.35 -1.72
CA ILE A 94 6.55 -6.51 -2.58
C ILE A 94 7.47 -6.15 -3.74
N GLU A 95 7.24 -4.99 -4.36
CA GLU A 95 8.03 -4.56 -5.51
C GLU A 95 9.47 -4.18 -5.13
N THR A 96 9.68 -3.61 -3.93
CA THR A 96 11.03 -3.24 -3.50
C THR A 96 11.95 -4.46 -3.39
N PRO A 97 11.61 -5.54 -2.64
CA PRO A 97 12.42 -6.75 -2.61
C PRO A 97 12.46 -7.48 -3.96
N ARG A 98 11.38 -7.44 -4.75
CA ARG A 98 11.33 -8.08 -6.07
C ARG A 98 12.38 -7.51 -7.03
N HIS A 99 12.56 -6.19 -7.05
CA HIS A 99 13.52 -5.55 -7.96
C HIS A 99 14.94 -5.40 -7.40
N SER A 100 15.10 -5.37 -6.08
CA SER A 100 16.41 -5.14 -5.45
C SER A 100 17.04 -6.39 -4.82
N GLY A 101 16.23 -7.41 -4.50
CA GLY A 101 16.65 -8.57 -3.72
C GLY A 101 16.95 -8.27 -2.26
N VAL A 102 16.56 -7.10 -1.72
CA VAL A 102 16.74 -6.80 -0.29
C VAL A 102 15.91 -7.74 0.59
N ARG A 103 16.43 -8.07 1.77
CA ARG A 103 15.67 -8.79 2.78
C ARG A 103 14.61 -7.86 3.38
N ILE A 104 13.55 -8.46 3.92
CA ILE A 104 12.45 -7.68 4.52
C ILE A 104 12.97 -6.76 5.63
N GLU A 105 13.83 -7.27 6.52
CA GLU A 105 14.41 -6.49 7.62
C GLU A 105 15.35 -5.38 7.13
N GLU A 106 15.98 -5.54 5.97
CA GLU A 106 16.83 -4.50 5.39
C GLU A 106 15.99 -3.40 4.72
N MET A 107 14.90 -3.79 4.05
CA MET A 107 13.91 -2.86 3.49
C MET A 107 13.31 -1.97 4.56
N CYS A 108 12.99 -2.55 5.72
CA CYS A 108 12.45 -1.86 6.88
C CYS A 108 13.37 -0.74 7.43
N GLU A 109 14.68 -0.83 7.18
CA GLU A 109 15.69 0.14 7.62
C GLU A 109 16.08 1.14 6.50
N LEU A 110 15.48 1.04 5.30
CA LEU A 110 15.74 1.96 4.21
C LEU A 110 15.19 3.35 4.53
N THR A 111 16.05 4.35 4.46
CA THR A 111 15.68 5.76 4.65
C THR A 111 15.97 6.57 3.37
N HIS A 112 15.63 7.86 3.37
CA HIS A 112 16.04 8.75 2.28
C HIS A 112 17.57 8.80 2.08
N LEU A 113 18.36 8.51 3.13
CA LEU A 113 19.83 8.46 3.06
C LEU A 113 20.36 7.19 2.38
N SER A 114 19.52 6.17 2.26
CA SER A 114 19.82 4.95 1.51
C SER A 114 19.85 5.19 0.00
N ILE A 115 19.34 6.33 -0.49
CA ILE A 115 19.31 6.65 -1.91
C ILE A 115 20.44 7.63 -2.20
N ARG A 116 21.41 7.20 -3.03
CA ARG A 116 22.56 8.03 -3.42
C ARG A 116 22.60 8.20 -4.92
N ARG A 117 23.04 9.37 -5.37
CA ARG A 117 23.35 9.63 -6.78
C ARG A 117 24.85 9.41 -7.01
N TYR A 118 25.20 8.68 -8.06
CA TYR A 118 26.57 8.56 -8.53
C TYR A 118 26.67 9.11 -9.94
N GLN A 119 27.54 10.09 -10.15
CA GLN A 119 27.79 10.66 -11.47
C GLN A 119 29.11 10.14 -12.01
N ARG A 120 29.06 9.49 -13.18
CA ARG A 120 30.25 9.02 -13.88
C ARG A 120 30.99 10.21 -14.51
N ALA A 121 32.28 10.05 -14.80
CA ALA A 121 33.07 11.06 -15.53
C ALA A 121 32.50 11.43 -16.92
N SER A 122 31.69 10.55 -17.53
CA SER A 122 30.93 10.83 -18.76
C SER A 122 29.73 11.76 -18.57
N GLY A 123 29.33 12.06 -17.33
CA GLY A 123 28.14 12.85 -17.00
C GLY A 123 26.88 12.03 -16.70
N GLU A 124 26.89 10.71 -16.94
CA GLU A 124 25.77 9.81 -16.64
C GLU A 124 25.52 9.74 -15.13
N VAL A 125 24.25 9.90 -14.71
CA VAL A 125 23.82 9.81 -13.31
C VAL A 125 23.13 8.47 -13.07
N ILE A 126 23.68 7.68 -12.15
CA ILE A 126 23.16 6.39 -11.72
C ILE A 126 22.64 6.54 -10.29
N ALA A 127 21.39 6.15 -10.07
CA ALA A 127 20.84 6.10 -8.73
C ALA A 127 21.27 4.77 -8.06
N LEU A 128 21.76 4.87 -6.83
CA LEU A 128 22.28 3.77 -6.03
C LEU A 128 21.42 3.59 -4.79
N LEU A 129 21.07 2.34 -4.50
CA LEU A 129 20.46 1.92 -3.25
C LEU A 129 21.55 1.37 -2.31
N VAL A 130 21.77 2.05 -1.20
CA VAL A 130 22.72 1.69 -0.16
C VAL A 130 21.99 1.00 0.98
N ILE A 131 22.37 -0.25 1.22
CA ILE A 131 21.77 -1.11 2.22
C ILE A 131 22.75 -1.25 3.37
N ALA A 132 22.32 -0.81 4.55
CA ALA A 132 23.07 -0.98 5.78
C ALA A 132 23.27 -2.48 6.09
N PRO A 133 24.38 -2.86 6.74
CA PRO A 133 24.63 -4.24 7.12
C PRO A 133 23.52 -4.76 8.04
N SER A 134 22.92 -5.91 7.71
CA SER A 134 21.96 -6.61 8.57
C SER A 134 22.56 -7.91 9.12
N LYS A 135 22.53 -8.03 10.45
CA LYS A 135 22.83 -9.18 11.34
C LYS A 135 24.17 -9.92 11.15
N THR A 136 24.59 -10.25 9.93
CA THR A 136 25.86 -10.90 9.58
C THR A 136 26.44 -10.43 8.24
N ASP A 137 25.74 -9.54 7.53
CA ASP A 137 26.10 -9.09 6.19
C ASP A 137 26.97 -7.82 6.20
N ARG A 138 27.58 -7.49 5.06
CA ARG A 138 28.31 -6.24 4.82
C ARG A 138 27.39 -5.19 4.21
N GLU A 139 27.81 -3.92 4.25
CA GLU A 139 27.15 -2.86 3.48
C GLU A 139 27.16 -3.22 1.99
N ARG A 140 26.01 -3.05 1.32
CA ARG A 140 25.84 -3.33 -0.11
C ARG A 140 25.35 -2.09 -0.82
N VAL A 141 25.84 -1.89 -2.03
CA VAL A 141 25.41 -0.80 -2.91
C VAL A 141 24.90 -1.43 -4.20
N ILE A 142 23.62 -1.22 -4.49
CA ILE A 142 22.94 -1.78 -5.66
C ILE A 142 22.62 -0.64 -6.63
N PRO A 143 23.12 -0.68 -7.87
CA PRO A 143 22.64 0.22 -8.92
C PRO A 143 21.15 -0.05 -9.16
N MET A 144 20.32 1.00 -9.09
CA MET A 144 18.88 0.85 -9.31
C MET A 144 18.58 0.68 -10.79
N SER A 145 17.80 -0.36 -11.11
CA SER A 145 17.10 -0.44 -12.38
C SER A 145 16.04 0.67 -12.48
N ALA A 146 15.53 0.91 -13.69
CA ALA A 146 14.43 1.86 -13.90
C ALA A 146 13.20 1.51 -13.04
N GLU A 147 12.85 0.21 -12.99
CA GLU A 147 11.71 -0.28 -12.20
C GLU A 147 11.91 -0.04 -10.69
N LEU A 148 13.08 -0.38 -10.15
CA LEU A 148 13.38 -0.14 -8.73
C LEU A 148 13.37 1.36 -8.42
N PHE A 149 13.93 2.18 -9.30
CA PHE A 149 13.92 3.62 -9.14
C PHE A 149 12.50 4.17 -9.09
N HIS A 150 11.61 3.68 -9.95
CA HIS A 150 10.21 4.08 -9.98
C HIS A 150 9.49 3.76 -8.66
N VAL A 151 9.62 2.54 -8.14
CA VAL A 151 9.02 2.12 -6.87
C VAL A 151 9.53 2.98 -5.72
N ILE A 152 10.85 3.20 -5.64
CA ILE A 152 11.47 4.00 -4.58
C ILE A 152 11.07 5.48 -4.67
N ALA A 153 10.99 6.05 -5.88
CA ALA A 153 10.54 7.42 -6.08
C ALA A 153 9.07 7.60 -5.64
N GLN A 154 8.19 6.65 -5.97
CA GLN A 154 6.81 6.67 -5.48
C GLN A 154 6.77 6.57 -3.94
N ALA A 155 7.54 5.67 -3.34
CA ALA A 155 7.66 5.54 -1.89
C ALA A 155 8.11 6.85 -1.19
N GLN A 156 9.03 7.59 -1.82
CA GLN A 156 9.44 8.90 -1.31
C GLN A 156 8.34 9.96 -1.42
N ALA A 157 7.58 9.96 -2.51
CA ALA A 157 6.51 10.93 -2.75
C ALA A 157 5.26 10.70 -1.89
N GLY A 158 4.86 9.45 -1.69
CA GLY A 158 3.59 9.10 -1.07
C GLY A 158 3.56 9.13 0.47
N SER A 159 4.70 9.04 1.16
CA SER A 159 4.69 8.94 2.64
C SER A 159 5.91 9.49 3.38
N GLY A 160 6.91 10.04 2.68
CA GLY A 160 8.18 10.37 3.33
C GLY A 160 8.90 9.11 3.83
N MET A 161 9.82 8.59 3.01
CA MET A 161 10.70 7.46 3.36
C MET A 161 11.30 7.63 4.78
N PRO A 162 11.28 6.62 5.67
CA PRO A 162 11.12 5.19 5.40
C PRO A 162 9.66 4.75 5.24
N PRO A 163 9.39 3.61 4.58
CA PRO A 163 8.11 2.96 4.73
C PRO A 163 7.97 2.60 6.22
N SER A 164 7.13 3.33 6.96
CA SER A 164 6.73 3.01 8.34
C SER A 164 6.10 1.61 8.47
N VAL A 165 5.97 0.89 7.36
CA VAL A 165 5.71 -0.55 7.17
C VAL A 165 6.33 -1.44 8.24
N CYS A 166 7.47 -1.08 8.85
CA CYS A 166 8.12 -1.93 9.85
C CYS A 166 8.51 -1.25 11.18
N GLY A 167 8.09 -0.01 11.42
CA GLY A 167 8.53 0.77 12.58
C GLY A 167 7.78 0.47 13.89
N ARG A 168 8.45 -0.21 14.83
CA ARG A 168 8.21 -0.23 16.30
C ARG A 168 6.75 -0.23 16.81
N ARG A 169 6.24 -1.42 17.13
CA ARG A 169 5.28 -1.78 18.23
C ARG A 169 3.95 -1.01 18.42
N SER A 170 3.68 0.13 17.80
CA SER A 170 2.49 0.94 18.09
C SER A 170 1.47 1.10 16.96
N ASP A 171 1.63 0.40 15.84
CA ASP A 171 0.59 0.32 14.78
C ASP A 171 -0.01 -1.08 14.66
N GLU A 172 -0.63 -1.57 15.74
CA GLU A 172 -1.47 -2.80 15.73
C GLU A 172 -2.57 -2.73 14.65
N ALA A 173 -2.97 -1.52 14.27
CA ALA A 173 -4.03 -1.29 13.31
C ALA A 173 -3.66 -1.67 11.86
N TRP A 174 -2.39 -1.55 11.44
CA TRP A 174 -1.95 -1.93 10.09
C TRP A 174 -1.64 -3.42 9.98
N ALA A 175 -0.91 -4.00 10.96
CA ALA A 175 -0.67 -5.44 11.03
C ALA A 175 -1.99 -6.24 11.15
N SER A 176 -3.04 -5.66 11.75
CA SER A 176 -4.38 -6.27 11.79
C SER A 176 -5.12 -6.23 10.44
N ARG A 177 -4.79 -5.29 9.54
CA ARG A 177 -5.50 -5.06 8.27
C ARG A 177 -4.82 -5.69 7.05
N SER A 178 -3.50 -5.86 7.07
CA SER A 178 -2.73 -6.48 5.99
C SER A 178 -2.29 -7.90 6.37
N ALA A 179 -3.09 -8.92 6.03
CA ALA A 179 -2.76 -10.33 6.30
C ALA A 179 -1.44 -10.79 5.67
N ILE A 180 -0.99 -10.18 4.56
CA ILE A 180 0.29 -10.48 3.91
C ILE A 180 1.44 -10.05 4.83
N CYS A 181 1.42 -8.81 5.32
CA CYS A 181 2.43 -8.28 6.23
C CYS A 181 2.34 -8.91 7.62
N ALA A 182 1.12 -9.16 8.13
CA ALA A 182 0.90 -9.89 9.38
C ALA A 182 1.50 -11.30 9.32
N SER A 183 1.29 -12.01 8.20
CA SER A 183 1.86 -13.34 8.00
C SER A 183 3.37 -13.28 7.78
N ALA A 184 3.89 -12.28 7.05
CA ALA A 184 5.32 -12.09 6.83
C ALA A 184 6.07 -11.72 8.13
N MET A 185 5.47 -10.90 9.01
CA MET A 185 6.03 -10.52 10.30
C MET A 185 5.95 -11.64 11.35
N THR A 186 4.97 -12.54 11.24
CA THR A 186 4.75 -13.63 12.21
C THR A 186 5.33 -14.98 11.76
N ALA A 187 5.72 -15.12 10.48
CA ALA A 187 6.11 -16.42 9.92
C ALA A 187 7.49 -16.90 10.41
N ARG A 188 7.46 -17.70 11.47
CA ARG A 188 7.93 -19.08 11.33
C ARG A 188 6.97 -19.83 10.38
N SER A 189 7.42 -20.10 9.17
CA SER A 189 7.01 -21.17 8.23
C SER A 189 5.52 -21.34 7.82
N ALA A 190 5.32 -21.28 6.50
CA ALA A 190 4.45 -22.16 5.66
C ALA A 190 2.94 -21.92 5.47
N ASN A 191 2.26 -20.89 6.01
CA ASN A 191 0.79 -20.80 5.86
C ASN A 191 0.20 -19.48 5.34
N VAL A 192 0.97 -18.71 4.54
CA VAL A 192 0.52 -17.42 3.95
C VAL A 192 -0.63 -17.60 2.95
N LEU A 193 -0.69 -18.73 2.24
CA LEU A 193 -1.59 -18.94 1.10
C LEU A 193 -3.07 -19.16 1.50
N VAL A 194 -3.37 -19.61 2.72
CA VAL A 194 -4.75 -19.91 3.13
C VAL A 194 -5.56 -18.64 3.45
N SER A 195 -4.91 -17.56 3.89
CA SER A 195 -5.61 -16.32 4.28
C SER A 195 -6.08 -15.47 3.09
N LEU A 196 -5.50 -15.66 1.90
CA LEU A 196 -5.80 -14.88 0.69
C LEU A 196 -7.16 -15.24 0.06
N ARG A 197 -7.74 -16.40 0.39
CA ARG A 197 -8.96 -16.91 -0.24
C ARG A 197 -10.28 -16.38 0.33
N ASP A 198 -10.26 -15.74 1.51
CA ASP A 198 -11.48 -15.51 2.30
C ASP A 198 -11.93 -14.04 2.39
N ARG A 199 -11.25 -13.11 1.70
CA ARG A 199 -11.58 -11.68 1.79
C ARG A 199 -12.67 -11.20 0.85
N SER A 200 -13.12 -12.01 -0.11
CA SER A 200 -14.23 -11.64 -0.99
C SER A 200 -15.60 -11.58 -0.27
N ALA A 201 -15.69 -11.97 1.01
CA ALA A 201 -16.99 -12.08 1.72
C ALA A 201 -17.03 -11.59 3.18
N ALA A 202 -15.96 -11.04 3.76
CA ALA A 202 -15.99 -10.65 5.18
C ALA A 202 -16.67 -9.28 5.39
N PRO A 203 -17.78 -9.18 6.16
CA PRO A 203 -18.44 -7.90 6.42
C PRO A 203 -17.55 -7.00 7.29
N ARG A 204 -17.17 -5.85 6.73
CA ARG A 204 -16.45 -4.77 7.44
C ARG A 204 -17.37 -4.23 8.53
N ARG A 205 -17.14 -4.60 9.81
CA ARG A 205 -17.90 -4.08 10.95
C ARG A 205 -17.66 -2.58 11.10
N CYS A 206 -18.59 -1.76 10.63
CA CYS A 206 -18.75 -0.39 11.12
C CYS A 206 -19.13 -0.44 12.60
N ARG A 207 -18.31 0.19 13.45
CA ARG A 207 -18.66 0.43 14.85
C ARG A 207 -19.79 1.47 14.85
N PRO A 208 -20.97 1.22 15.41
CA PRO A 208 -22.05 2.21 15.39
C PRO A 208 -21.70 3.34 16.35
N LEU A 209 -21.56 4.56 15.83
CA LEU A 209 -21.63 5.78 16.62
C LEU A 209 -23.10 6.18 16.72
N PHE A 210 -23.80 5.59 17.68
CA PHE A 210 -25.06 6.14 18.19
C PHE A 210 -25.00 6.11 19.72
N ARG A 211 -24.86 7.29 20.32
CA ARG A 211 -25.11 7.50 21.74
C ARG A 211 -26.35 8.39 21.82
N SER A 212 -27.47 7.78 22.13
CA SER A 212 -28.73 8.45 22.41
C SER A 212 -28.55 9.27 23.69
N SER A 213 -28.81 10.57 23.63
CA SER A 213 -29.01 11.41 24.80
C SER A 213 -30.47 11.30 25.23
N VAL A 214 -30.70 10.87 26.46
CA VAL A 214 -31.87 11.24 27.27
C VAL A 214 -31.33 11.83 28.55
#